data_AF-A0A6L8LJZ7-F1
#
_entry.id   AF-A0A6L8LJZ7-F1
#
_cell.length_a   1.000
_cell.length_b   1.000
_cell.length_c   1.000
_cell.angle_alpha   90.00
_cell.angle_beta   90.00
_cell.angle_gamma   90.00
#
_symmetry.space_group_name_H-M   'P 1'
#
loop_
_entity.id
_entity.type
_entity.pdbx_description
1 polymer ?
#
loop_
_entity_poly.entity_id
_entity_poly.type
_entity_poly.pdbx_seq_one_letter_code
_entity_poly.pdbx_strand_id
1 'polypeptide(L)'
;MDSLIKAMNDIETRADCISEPEEFGILVTGYNRPGHLESVLSSLQKQGHTDKTHVWIDGTQKRSEYADVAAKSVQVARQFPVREVVETRGHLGIEKLMLDALDQMSQRYRSVLVLEDDCFPLQNGVDRFRKALAEVADRPDVYSVYGHPFGTEPENERDFTRFQGWGWAAHSDQIQNLLPELKRLFMLTEAEYLDYIATNMTDDIRRRLHRTPGRDVLNVLKMFYSWDSATSFVTARRRLLHRRTEPKAVVNTGIIEGIGHFTQDSQRLRNPPLNMITLEEAWDHYDKPLYHRSILIIGHPRGGTMFTAKMLGQMGFDIGHERNGADGFASWMLTVDTQNAPYAMHPIAENRRNLQWDNLILPTRDIAAAAPSVMRENCYAPPSYQFRRDEIRKKFGLDLDDLSNDFERAVASIVYWMRMAYEMKPDLVFRIEDQPEKLQDYAARLRPEAAGVTLDTNPVNANKLYKGVTYPKPDIDPSDWAALPDSLKAEVSWYCDTFGYASPL
;
A
#
# COMPACT_ATOMS: atom_id res chain seq x y z
N MET A 1 -7.91 -49.09 -29.14
CA MET A 1 -7.04 -48.15 -29.88
C MET A 1 -7.67 -46.77 -29.91
N ASP A 2 -8.96 -46.67 -30.23
CA ASP A 2 -9.71 -45.40 -30.25
C ASP A 2 -9.87 -44.70 -28.89
N SER A 3 -9.89 -45.42 -27.76
CA SER A 3 -9.91 -44.81 -26.42
C SER A 3 -8.57 -44.20 -26.00
N LEU A 4 -7.46 -44.74 -26.52
CA LEU A 4 -6.11 -44.23 -26.30
C LEU A 4 -5.84 -43.01 -27.18
N ILE A 5 -6.32 -43.02 -28.42
CA ILE A 5 -6.25 -41.86 -29.33
C ILE A 5 -7.10 -40.71 -28.81
N LYS A 6 -8.29 -40.99 -28.23
CA LYS A 6 -9.11 -39.96 -27.59
C LYS A 6 -8.45 -39.38 -26.33
N ALA A 7 -7.83 -40.21 -25.50
CA ALA A 7 -7.08 -39.74 -24.33
C ALA A 7 -5.82 -38.95 -24.72
N MET A 8 -5.13 -39.32 -25.80
CA MET A 8 -3.98 -38.56 -26.32
C MET A 8 -4.41 -37.23 -26.97
N ASN A 9 -5.53 -37.20 -27.70
CA ASN A 9 -6.10 -35.98 -28.26
C ASN A 9 -6.67 -35.05 -27.17
N ASP A 10 -7.20 -35.58 -26.07
CA ASP A 10 -7.64 -34.80 -24.89
C ASP A 10 -6.44 -34.27 -24.06
N ILE A 11 -5.26 -34.91 -24.18
CA ILE A 11 -3.99 -34.42 -23.61
C ILE A 11 -3.38 -33.35 -24.52
N GLU A 12 -3.43 -33.51 -25.85
CA GLU A 12 -2.96 -32.50 -26.82
C GLU A 12 -3.87 -31.27 -26.88
N THR A 13 -5.17 -31.39 -26.64
CA THR A 13 -6.10 -30.22 -26.61
C THR A 13 -6.11 -29.46 -25.28
N ARG A 14 -5.44 -29.98 -24.23
CA ARG A 14 -5.15 -29.23 -23.00
C ARG A 14 -3.82 -28.48 -23.04
N ALA A 15 -3.03 -28.65 -24.11
CA ALA A 15 -1.70 -28.06 -24.22
C ALA A 15 -1.68 -26.60 -24.72
N ASP A 16 -2.79 -26.05 -25.24
CA ASP A 16 -2.78 -24.70 -25.85
C ASP A 16 -3.92 -23.79 -25.37
N CYS A 17 -3.99 -23.60 -24.05
CA CYS A 17 -4.48 -22.37 -23.45
C CYS A 17 -3.53 -22.01 -22.31
N ILE A 18 -2.32 -21.54 -22.63
CA ILE A 18 -1.52 -20.82 -21.63
C ILE A 18 -2.31 -19.54 -21.34
N SER A 19 -3.16 -19.59 -20.32
CA SER A 19 -3.78 -18.39 -19.77
C SER A 19 -2.65 -17.43 -19.44
N GLU A 20 -2.77 -16.17 -19.86
CA GLU A 20 -1.75 -15.18 -19.47
C GLU A 20 -1.54 -15.22 -17.96
N PRO A 21 -0.27 -15.13 -17.48
CA PRO A 21 0.01 -15.14 -16.07
C PRO A 21 -0.80 -14.04 -15.36
N GLU A 22 -1.39 -14.39 -14.22
CA GLU A 22 -2.10 -13.42 -13.38
C GLU A 22 -1.10 -12.34 -12.90
N GLU A 23 -1.57 -11.13 -12.61
CA GLU A 23 -0.66 -10.00 -12.36
C GLU A 23 0.25 -10.20 -11.13
N PHE A 24 -0.30 -10.75 -10.05
CA PHE A 24 0.38 -10.76 -8.74
C PHE A 24 -0.11 -11.92 -7.87
N GLY A 25 0.84 -12.67 -7.29
CA GLY A 25 0.58 -13.75 -6.33
C GLY A 25 1.35 -13.55 -5.03
N ILE A 26 0.84 -14.11 -3.93
CA ILE A 26 1.49 -14.09 -2.62
C ILE A 26 1.81 -15.53 -2.23
N LEU A 27 3.07 -15.81 -1.92
CA LEU A 27 3.55 -17.05 -1.34
C LEU A 27 3.79 -16.83 0.15
N VAL A 28 3.11 -17.60 0.99
CA VAL A 28 3.38 -17.69 2.43
C VAL A 28 3.98 -19.05 2.73
N THR A 29 5.19 -19.09 3.28
CA THR A 29 5.83 -20.34 3.71
C THR A 29 5.73 -20.51 5.22
N GLY A 30 5.35 -21.69 5.69
CA GLY A 30 5.24 -21.98 7.12
C GLY A 30 5.84 -23.33 7.51
N TYR A 31 6.10 -23.48 8.80
CA TYR A 31 6.54 -24.75 9.38
C TYR A 31 5.85 -25.01 10.72
N ASN A 32 6.49 -24.69 11.83
CA ASN A 32 6.08 -25.07 13.18
C ASN A 32 5.67 -23.86 14.06
N ARG A 33 5.28 -22.73 13.46
CA ARG A 33 4.81 -21.53 14.17
C ARG A 33 3.37 -21.17 13.80
N PRO A 34 2.36 -21.95 14.24
CA PRO A 34 0.97 -21.73 13.84
C PRO A 34 0.42 -20.36 14.21
N GLY A 35 0.79 -19.77 15.36
CA GLY A 35 0.33 -18.43 15.76
C GLY A 35 0.91 -17.30 14.92
N HIS A 36 2.16 -17.44 14.47
CA HIS A 36 2.79 -16.50 13.53
C HIS A 36 2.14 -16.60 12.16
N LEU A 37 1.96 -17.82 11.65
CA LEU A 37 1.23 -18.08 10.41
C LEU A 37 -0.20 -17.50 10.45
N GLU A 38 -0.94 -17.72 11.53
CA GLU A 38 -2.28 -17.15 11.75
C GLU A 38 -2.25 -15.62 11.66
N SER A 39 -1.25 -14.98 12.27
CA SER A 39 -1.13 -13.52 12.27
C SER A 39 -0.78 -12.95 10.89
N VAL A 40 0.12 -13.60 10.15
CA VAL A 40 0.41 -13.22 8.76
C VAL A 40 -0.84 -13.32 7.90
N LEU A 41 -1.57 -14.44 7.97
CA LEU A 41 -2.80 -14.65 7.20
C LEU A 41 -3.94 -13.70 7.62
N SER A 42 -4.07 -13.41 8.92
CA SER A 42 -5.02 -12.43 9.44
C SER A 42 -4.73 -11.01 8.95
N SER A 43 -3.45 -10.63 8.91
CA SER A 43 -3.03 -9.35 8.34
C SER A 43 -3.35 -9.25 6.85
N LEU A 44 -3.06 -10.32 6.08
CA LEU A 44 -3.40 -10.39 4.66
C LEU A 44 -4.91 -10.36 4.41
N GLN A 45 -5.70 -11.01 5.28
CA GLN A 45 -7.17 -10.98 5.20
C GLN A 45 -7.72 -9.56 5.45
N LYS A 46 -7.20 -8.87 6.46
CA LYS A 46 -7.56 -7.47 6.75
C LYS A 46 -7.18 -6.51 5.61
N GLN A 47 -6.16 -6.86 4.82
CA GLN A 47 -5.77 -6.14 3.60
C GLN A 47 -6.54 -6.60 2.35
N GLY A 48 -7.36 -7.64 2.44
CA GLY A 48 -8.14 -8.15 1.30
C GLY A 48 -7.31 -8.89 0.25
N HIS A 49 -6.31 -9.66 0.67
CA HIS A 49 -5.37 -10.35 -0.23
C HIS A 49 -5.28 -11.87 -0.04
N THR A 50 -6.18 -12.47 0.74
CA THR A 50 -6.22 -13.93 0.92
C THR A 50 -6.52 -14.67 -0.38
N ASP A 51 -7.34 -14.09 -1.26
CA ASP A 51 -7.68 -14.62 -2.59
C ASP A 51 -6.48 -14.78 -3.55
N LYS A 52 -5.37 -14.10 -3.28
CA LYS A 52 -4.10 -14.18 -4.02
C LYS A 52 -3.02 -14.97 -3.29
N THR A 53 -3.34 -15.49 -2.10
CA THR A 53 -2.37 -16.10 -1.19
C THR A 53 -2.32 -17.62 -1.36
N HIS A 54 -1.12 -18.14 -1.58
CA HIS A 54 -0.77 -19.56 -1.57
C HIS A 54 0.04 -19.86 -0.32
N VAL A 55 -0.38 -20.84 0.47
CA VAL A 55 0.31 -21.21 1.72
C VAL A 55 1.00 -22.55 1.53
N TRP A 56 2.32 -22.57 1.70
CA TRP A 56 3.17 -23.74 1.57
C TRP A 56 3.74 -24.12 2.93
N ILE A 57 3.41 -25.31 3.42
CA ILE A 57 3.78 -25.76 4.76
C ILE A 57 4.70 -26.97 4.65
N ASP A 58 5.93 -26.83 5.16
CA ASP A 58 6.88 -27.96 5.19
C ASP A 58 6.50 -28.98 6.27
N GLY A 59 6.77 -30.25 5.99
CA GLY A 59 6.47 -31.35 6.88
C GLY A 59 7.56 -31.56 7.93
N THR A 60 7.18 -32.19 9.04
CA THR A 60 8.11 -32.52 10.14
C THR A 60 8.67 -33.94 10.03
N GLN A 61 8.31 -34.68 8.99
CA GLN A 61 8.62 -36.12 8.84
C GLN A 61 8.22 -36.95 10.07
N LYS A 62 7.15 -36.54 10.78
CA LYS A 62 6.68 -37.16 12.04
C LYS A 62 7.71 -37.15 13.18
N ARG A 63 8.67 -36.22 13.18
CA ARG A 63 9.54 -36.00 14.34
C ARG A 63 8.69 -35.66 15.56
N SER A 64 8.85 -36.45 16.63
CA SER A 64 8.01 -36.37 17.83
C SER A 64 8.13 -35.04 18.57
N GLU A 65 9.28 -34.37 18.47
CA GLU A 65 9.50 -33.01 19.00
C GLU A 65 8.60 -31.93 18.37
N TYR A 66 8.02 -32.22 17.19
CA TYR A 66 7.08 -31.37 16.49
C TYR A 66 5.70 -32.01 16.33
N ALA A 67 5.38 -33.03 17.14
CA ALA A 67 4.08 -33.67 17.14
C ALA A 67 2.97 -32.61 17.28
N ASP A 68 1.95 -32.71 16.44
CA ASP A 68 0.79 -31.81 16.35
C ASP A 68 1.06 -30.38 15.86
N VAL A 69 2.29 -29.85 15.91
CA VAL A 69 2.54 -28.42 15.61
C VAL A 69 2.41 -28.11 14.11
N ALA A 70 3.01 -28.90 13.22
CA ALA A 70 2.84 -28.71 11.78
C ALA A 70 1.39 -28.98 11.33
N ALA A 71 0.72 -29.94 11.96
CA ALA A 71 -0.71 -30.19 11.72
C ALA A 71 -1.57 -28.99 12.11
N LYS A 72 -1.23 -28.29 13.21
CA LYS A 72 -1.86 -27.02 13.60
C LYS A 72 -1.61 -25.92 12.57
N SER A 73 -0.40 -25.79 12.02
CA SER A 73 -0.11 -24.81 10.96
C SER A 73 -1.00 -25.04 9.73
N VAL A 74 -1.17 -26.30 9.32
CA VAL A 74 -2.09 -26.67 8.22
C VAL A 74 -3.54 -26.33 8.57
N GLN A 75 -3.98 -26.66 9.78
CA GLN A 75 -5.33 -26.36 10.24
C GLN A 75 -5.62 -24.86 10.23
N VAL A 76 -4.68 -24.05 10.74
CA VAL A 76 -4.75 -22.59 10.71
C VAL A 76 -4.88 -22.10 9.27
N ALA A 77 -3.98 -22.53 8.37
CA ALA A 77 -4.02 -22.07 6.97
C ALA A 77 -5.38 -22.35 6.29
N ARG A 78 -5.98 -23.51 6.57
CA ARG A 78 -7.29 -23.91 6.01
C ARG A 78 -8.49 -23.14 6.58
N GLN A 79 -8.32 -22.36 7.66
CA GLN A 79 -9.38 -21.49 8.20
C GLN A 79 -9.53 -20.20 7.41
N PHE A 80 -8.50 -19.80 6.66
CA PHE A 80 -8.53 -18.61 5.83
C PHE A 80 -9.00 -18.96 4.41
N PRO A 81 -9.70 -18.03 3.73
CA PRO A 81 -10.08 -18.21 2.32
C PRO A 81 -8.87 -17.94 1.40
N VAL A 82 -7.78 -18.68 1.62
CA VAL A 82 -6.57 -18.63 0.80
C VAL A 82 -6.80 -19.37 -0.52
N ARG A 83 -6.06 -18.99 -1.56
CA ARG A 83 -6.19 -19.60 -2.88
C ARG A 83 -5.81 -21.07 -2.89
N GLU A 84 -4.78 -21.42 -2.13
CA GLU A 84 -4.26 -22.78 -2.08
C GLU A 84 -3.49 -23.02 -0.78
N VAL A 85 -3.59 -24.24 -0.25
CA VAL A 85 -2.74 -24.74 0.83
C VAL A 85 -2.01 -25.98 0.33
N VAL A 86 -0.69 -25.88 0.16
CA VAL A 86 0.20 -26.98 -0.21
C VAL A 86 0.89 -27.49 1.05
N GLU A 87 0.66 -28.75 1.40
CA GLU A 87 1.29 -29.41 2.55
C GLU A 87 2.26 -30.50 2.08
N THR A 88 3.46 -30.54 2.66
CA THR A 88 4.38 -31.66 2.45
C THR A 88 4.40 -32.55 3.70
N ARG A 89 4.50 -33.87 3.50
CA ARG A 89 4.61 -34.83 4.62
C ARG A 89 6.06 -35.03 5.08
N GLY A 90 6.99 -34.99 4.13
CA GLY A 90 8.42 -35.05 4.40
C GLY A 90 8.95 -33.70 4.86
N HIS A 91 10.15 -33.68 5.44
CA HIS A 91 10.86 -32.45 5.77
C HIS A 91 11.79 -32.09 4.61
N LEU A 92 11.35 -31.14 3.77
CA LEU A 92 12.11 -30.72 2.60
C LEU A 92 13.20 -29.71 2.98
N GLY A 93 13.01 -28.95 4.04
CA GLY A 93 13.82 -27.78 4.36
C GLY A 93 13.45 -26.57 3.52
N ILE A 94 13.83 -25.38 3.98
CA ILE A 94 13.43 -24.11 3.35
C ILE A 94 14.00 -23.99 1.93
N GLU A 95 15.20 -24.50 1.67
CA GLU A 95 15.86 -24.41 0.36
C GLU A 95 15.04 -25.10 -0.73
N LYS A 96 14.66 -26.37 -0.53
CA LYS A 96 13.90 -27.14 -1.51
C LYS A 96 12.46 -26.64 -1.60
N LEU A 97 11.84 -26.28 -0.46
CA LEU A 97 10.50 -25.71 -0.44
C LEU A 97 10.43 -24.43 -1.27
N MET A 98 11.39 -23.51 -1.08
CA MET A 98 11.48 -22.25 -1.83
C MET A 98 11.71 -22.47 -3.31
N LEU A 99 12.60 -23.40 -3.70
CA LEU A 99 12.85 -23.71 -5.11
C LEU A 99 11.60 -24.21 -5.83
N ASP A 100 10.84 -25.11 -5.21
CA ASP A 100 9.59 -25.64 -5.79
C ASP A 100 8.50 -24.58 -5.82
N ALA A 101 8.29 -23.87 -4.70
CA ALA A 101 7.28 -22.84 -4.61
C ALA A 101 7.51 -21.68 -5.59
N LEU A 102 8.75 -21.18 -5.71
CA LEU A 102 9.07 -20.10 -6.63
C LEU A 102 8.99 -20.52 -8.09
N ASP A 103 9.34 -21.77 -8.41
CA ASP A 103 9.18 -22.30 -9.77
C ASP A 103 7.71 -22.29 -10.18
N GLN A 104 6.82 -22.81 -9.31
CA GLN A 104 5.39 -22.82 -9.58
C GLN A 104 4.76 -21.43 -9.58
N MET A 105 5.11 -20.58 -8.60
CA MET A 105 4.57 -19.23 -8.49
C MET A 105 4.99 -18.34 -9.67
N SER A 106 6.24 -18.41 -10.10
CA SER A 106 6.75 -17.59 -11.21
C SER A 106 6.18 -17.98 -12.58
N GLN A 107 5.67 -19.20 -12.73
CA GLN A 107 4.95 -19.63 -13.94
C GLN A 107 3.50 -19.14 -13.96
N ARG A 108 2.88 -18.94 -12.79
CA ARG A 108 1.47 -18.56 -12.64
C ARG A 108 1.23 -17.06 -12.59
N TYR A 109 2.20 -16.31 -12.06
CA TYR A 109 2.07 -14.88 -11.81
C TYR A 109 3.15 -14.07 -12.51
N ARG A 110 2.88 -12.82 -12.88
CA ARG A 110 3.88 -11.88 -13.40
C ARG A 110 4.84 -11.39 -12.31
N SER A 111 4.37 -11.32 -11.07
CA SER A 111 5.19 -10.97 -9.90
C SER A 111 4.73 -11.71 -8.66
N VAL A 112 5.65 -11.96 -7.73
CA VAL A 112 5.42 -12.78 -6.53
C VAL A 112 5.91 -12.04 -5.30
N LEU A 113 5.06 -11.90 -4.29
CA LEU A 113 5.44 -11.54 -2.92
C LEU A 113 5.65 -12.81 -2.10
N VAL A 114 6.76 -12.89 -1.38
CA VAL A 114 7.14 -14.01 -0.52
C VAL A 114 7.18 -13.53 0.93
N LEU A 115 6.46 -14.24 1.80
CA LEU A 115 6.43 -14.02 3.24
C LEU A 115 6.71 -15.35 3.95
N GLU A 116 7.66 -15.37 4.89
CA GLU A 116 7.76 -16.46 5.86
C GLU A 116 6.70 -16.30 6.95
N ASP A 117 6.47 -17.35 7.75
CA ASP A 117 5.46 -17.31 8.83
C ASP A 117 5.74 -16.21 9.86
N ASP A 118 6.98 -15.77 10.02
CA ASP A 118 7.38 -14.66 10.90
C ASP A 118 7.51 -13.29 10.20
N CYS A 119 7.17 -13.19 8.92
CA CYS A 119 7.21 -11.95 8.16
C CYS A 119 5.84 -11.25 8.18
N PHE A 120 5.52 -10.56 9.28
CA PHE A 120 4.23 -9.90 9.47
C PHE A 120 4.07 -8.68 8.54
N PRO A 121 3.12 -8.68 7.59
CA PRO A 121 2.87 -7.52 6.75
C PRO A 121 2.11 -6.46 7.56
N LEU A 122 2.60 -5.23 7.55
CA LEU A 122 1.90 -4.10 8.18
C LEU A 122 0.68 -3.69 7.35
N GLN A 123 -0.17 -2.81 7.87
CA GLN A 123 -1.26 -2.22 7.09
C GLN A 123 -0.71 -1.56 5.82
N ASN A 124 -1.37 -1.83 4.68
CA ASN A 124 -0.95 -1.45 3.33
C ASN A 124 0.42 -2.03 2.91
N GLY A 125 0.91 -3.08 3.59
CA GLY A 125 2.21 -3.69 3.33
C GLY A 125 2.29 -4.33 1.93
N VAL A 126 1.24 -5.03 1.51
CA VAL A 126 1.18 -5.63 0.16
C VAL A 126 1.21 -4.56 -0.92
N ASP A 127 0.48 -3.46 -0.74
CA ASP A 127 0.45 -2.35 -1.70
C ASP A 127 1.80 -1.64 -1.81
N ARG A 128 2.52 -1.50 -0.70
CA ARG A 128 3.89 -0.97 -0.70
C ARG A 128 4.83 -1.82 -1.55
N PHE A 129 4.69 -3.15 -1.52
CA PHE A 129 5.43 -4.02 -2.44
C PHE A 129 5.00 -3.82 -3.88
N ARG A 130 3.69 -3.80 -4.18
CA ARG A 130 3.18 -3.60 -5.54
C ARG A 130 3.68 -2.28 -6.14
N LYS A 131 3.63 -1.19 -5.37
CA LYS A 131 4.15 0.11 -5.77
C LYS A 131 5.65 0.05 -6.07
N ALA A 132 6.43 -0.51 -5.16
CA ALA A 132 7.88 -0.62 -5.36
C ALA A 132 8.26 -1.54 -6.53
N LEU A 133 7.47 -2.60 -6.80
CA LEU A 133 7.64 -3.45 -7.99
C LEU A 133 7.37 -2.67 -9.28
N ALA A 134 6.33 -1.84 -9.31
CA ALA A 134 6.03 -0.98 -10.45
C ALA A 134 7.15 0.03 -10.71
N GLU A 135 7.76 0.60 -9.67
CA GLU A 135 8.91 1.51 -9.79
C GLU A 135 10.16 0.88 -10.39
N VAL A 136 10.28 -0.45 -10.33
CA VAL A 136 11.46 -1.19 -10.81
C VAL A 136 11.15 -2.14 -11.98
N ALA A 137 9.94 -2.04 -12.57
CA ALA A 137 9.51 -2.89 -13.67
C ALA A 137 10.49 -2.86 -14.86
N ASP A 138 11.04 -1.69 -15.16
CA ASP A 138 11.95 -1.48 -16.30
C ASP A 138 13.44 -1.53 -15.87
N ARG A 139 13.74 -2.01 -14.67
CA ARG A 139 15.09 -2.03 -14.08
C ARG A 139 15.62 -3.47 -13.98
N PRO A 140 16.26 -4.00 -15.05
CA PRO A 140 16.76 -5.37 -15.06
C PRO A 140 17.89 -5.62 -14.04
N ASP A 141 18.52 -4.55 -13.55
CA ASP A 141 19.55 -4.59 -12.50
C ASP A 141 18.98 -4.71 -11.08
N VAL A 142 17.66 -4.63 -10.89
CA VAL A 142 16.99 -4.84 -9.59
C VAL A 142 16.34 -6.22 -9.59
N TYR A 143 16.81 -7.10 -8.69
CA TYR A 143 16.27 -8.44 -8.53
C TYR A 143 14.97 -8.44 -7.72
N SER A 144 14.98 -7.77 -6.57
CA SER A 144 13.86 -7.83 -5.62
C SER A 144 13.55 -6.51 -4.96
N VAL A 145 12.32 -6.39 -4.49
CA VAL A 145 11.89 -5.41 -3.50
C VAL A 145 11.83 -6.10 -2.14
N TYR A 146 12.21 -5.43 -1.05
CA TYR A 146 12.13 -6.00 0.31
C TYR A 146 11.44 -5.05 1.29
N GLY A 147 10.62 -5.65 2.16
CA GLY A 147 9.69 -4.94 3.04
C GLY A 147 10.24 -4.63 4.44
N HIS A 148 11.32 -5.29 4.82
CA HIS A 148 11.96 -5.18 6.13
C HIS A 148 13.40 -4.64 6.02
N PRO A 149 13.58 -3.30 6.04
CA PRO A 149 14.89 -2.66 5.93
C PRO A 149 15.88 -3.11 7.02
N PHE A 150 17.17 -3.19 6.67
CA PHE A 150 18.22 -3.49 7.64
C PHE A 150 18.47 -2.33 8.61
N GLY A 151 18.06 -1.09 8.30
CA GLY A 151 18.40 0.09 9.10
C GLY A 151 19.89 0.41 9.09
N THR A 152 20.63 -0.14 8.13
CA THR A 152 22.07 0.14 7.88
C THR A 152 22.31 0.70 6.49
N GLU A 153 21.24 0.79 5.69
CA GLU A 153 21.24 1.43 4.39
C GLU A 153 21.43 2.95 4.56
N PRO A 154 22.18 3.61 3.66
CA PRO A 154 22.23 5.06 3.62
C PRO A 154 20.82 5.65 3.45
N GLU A 155 20.55 6.76 4.12
CA GLU A 155 19.21 7.38 4.14
C GLU A 155 18.76 7.78 2.73
N ASN A 156 19.69 8.22 1.89
CA ASN A 156 19.49 8.63 0.49
C ASN A 156 19.59 7.51 -0.54
N GLU A 157 19.86 6.25 -0.14
CA GLU A 157 19.95 5.10 -1.05
C GLU A 157 18.76 4.16 -0.84
N ARG A 158 17.95 3.96 -1.89
CA ARG A 158 16.81 3.02 -1.87
C ARG A 158 17.16 1.63 -2.39
N ASP A 159 18.25 1.51 -3.14
CA ASP A 159 18.75 0.25 -3.70
C ASP A 159 19.93 -0.25 -2.86
N PHE A 160 19.90 -1.53 -2.49
CA PHE A 160 20.89 -2.18 -1.64
C PHE A 160 21.49 -3.41 -2.31
N THR A 161 22.73 -3.76 -1.96
CA THR A 161 23.49 -4.84 -2.63
C THR A 161 23.39 -6.20 -1.93
N ARG A 162 22.82 -6.25 -0.73
CA ARG A 162 22.64 -7.49 0.04
C ARG A 162 21.17 -7.88 0.03
N PHE A 163 20.88 -9.13 -0.33
CA PHE A 163 19.53 -9.67 -0.31
C PHE A 163 18.97 -9.77 1.11
N GLN A 164 17.65 -9.69 1.23
CA GLN A 164 16.88 -9.85 2.47
C GLN A 164 15.74 -10.84 2.22
N GLY A 165 15.72 -11.96 2.96
CA GLY A 165 14.65 -12.95 2.89
C GLY A 165 13.40 -12.59 3.68
N TRP A 166 13.49 -11.64 4.62
CA TRP A 166 12.40 -11.29 5.54
C TRP A 166 11.33 -10.40 4.89
N GLY A 167 10.50 -11.02 4.05
CA GLY A 167 9.45 -10.36 3.28
C GLY A 167 10.02 -9.65 2.07
N TRP A 168 9.90 -10.26 0.90
CA TRP A 168 10.42 -9.73 -0.35
C TRP A 168 9.53 -10.08 -1.53
N ALA A 169 9.60 -9.29 -2.60
CA ALA A 169 8.87 -9.54 -3.83
C ALA A 169 9.78 -9.38 -5.03
N ALA A 170 9.46 -10.04 -6.14
CA ALA A 170 10.19 -9.89 -7.39
C ALA A 170 9.26 -10.12 -8.59
N HIS A 171 9.66 -9.59 -9.74
CA HIS A 171 9.08 -9.97 -11.02
C HIS A 171 9.49 -11.41 -11.36
N SER A 172 8.60 -12.15 -12.01
CA SER A 172 8.80 -13.58 -12.24
C SER A 172 9.94 -13.89 -13.20
N ASP A 173 10.25 -12.99 -14.12
CA ASP A 173 11.44 -13.06 -14.98
C ASP A 173 12.73 -12.99 -14.15
N GLN A 174 12.80 -12.11 -13.14
CA GLN A 174 13.92 -12.04 -12.20
C GLN A 174 14.07 -13.34 -11.41
N ILE A 175 12.97 -13.91 -10.91
CA ILE A 175 12.97 -15.20 -10.20
C ILE A 175 13.49 -16.31 -11.14
N GLN A 176 12.90 -16.44 -12.32
CA GLN A 176 13.27 -17.45 -13.32
C GLN A 176 14.73 -17.33 -13.77
N ASN A 177 15.27 -16.11 -13.84
CA ASN A 177 16.67 -15.87 -14.17
C ASN A 177 17.63 -16.44 -13.12
N LEU A 178 17.26 -16.44 -11.83
CA LEU A 178 18.12 -16.92 -10.74
C LEU A 178 17.91 -18.40 -10.41
N LEU A 179 16.70 -18.92 -10.58
CA LEU A 179 16.33 -20.28 -10.18
C LEU A 179 17.29 -21.36 -10.70
N PRO A 180 17.73 -21.40 -11.97
CA PRO A 180 18.64 -22.44 -12.45
C PRO A 180 19.96 -22.52 -11.68
N GLU A 181 20.53 -21.37 -11.31
CA GLU A 181 21.79 -21.33 -10.56
C GLU A 181 21.58 -21.74 -9.10
N LEU A 182 20.50 -21.29 -8.47
CA LEU A 182 20.14 -21.70 -7.11
C LEU A 182 19.86 -23.21 -7.05
N LYS A 183 19.08 -23.75 -8.00
CA LYS A 183 18.85 -25.20 -8.14
C LYS A 183 20.17 -25.95 -8.24
N ARG A 184 21.12 -25.49 -9.06
CA ARG A 184 22.44 -26.11 -9.17
C ARG A 184 23.20 -26.09 -7.84
N LEU A 185 23.23 -24.95 -7.15
CA LEU A 185 23.94 -24.80 -5.87
C LEU A 185 23.41 -25.75 -4.80
N PHE A 186 22.08 -25.87 -4.68
CA PHE A 186 21.45 -26.75 -3.68
C PHE A 186 21.43 -28.23 -4.08
N MET A 187 21.89 -28.57 -5.28
CA MET A 187 22.12 -29.96 -5.71
C MET A 187 23.55 -30.45 -5.48
N LEU A 188 24.50 -29.55 -5.20
CA LEU A 188 25.87 -29.92 -4.79
C LEU A 188 25.83 -30.62 -3.44
N THR A 189 26.88 -31.37 -3.08
CA THR A 189 27.13 -31.73 -1.68
C THR A 189 27.65 -30.51 -0.90
N GLU A 190 27.58 -30.54 0.44
CA GLU A 190 27.92 -29.35 1.24
C GLU A 190 29.39 -28.97 1.06
N ALA A 191 30.28 -29.96 0.96
CA ALA A 191 31.69 -29.74 0.66
C ALA A 191 31.90 -29.05 -0.70
N GLU A 192 31.20 -29.51 -1.75
CA GLU A 192 31.28 -28.90 -3.09
C GLU A 192 30.65 -27.51 -3.13
N TYR A 193 29.57 -27.28 -2.39
CA TYR A 193 28.96 -25.97 -2.25
C TYR A 193 29.95 -24.98 -1.60
N LEU A 194 30.54 -25.36 -0.48
CA LEU A 194 31.51 -24.52 0.24
C LEU A 194 32.76 -24.23 -0.61
N ASP A 195 33.28 -25.24 -1.31
CA ASP A 195 34.39 -25.07 -2.26
C ASP A 195 34.00 -24.14 -3.42
N TYR A 196 32.81 -24.32 -3.99
CA TYR A 196 32.30 -23.45 -5.06
C TYR A 196 32.17 -22.00 -4.59
N ILE A 197 31.59 -21.76 -3.41
CA ILE A 197 31.48 -20.42 -2.83
C ILE A 197 32.87 -19.83 -2.61
N ALA A 198 33.80 -20.56 -1.98
CA ALA A 198 35.15 -20.10 -1.71
C ALA A 198 35.90 -19.73 -3.00
N THR A 199 35.85 -20.60 -4.01
CA THR A 199 36.51 -20.42 -5.31
C THR A 199 35.95 -19.23 -6.10
N ASN A 200 34.64 -18.97 -5.97
CA ASN A 200 33.97 -17.91 -6.73
C ASN A 200 33.78 -16.61 -5.93
N MET A 201 34.25 -16.54 -4.68
CA MET A 201 34.15 -15.35 -3.84
C MET A 201 35.23 -14.33 -4.21
N THR A 202 34.89 -13.37 -5.07
CA THR A 202 35.77 -12.25 -5.43
C THR A 202 35.72 -11.12 -4.39
N ASP A 203 36.70 -10.23 -4.41
CA ASP A 203 36.68 -9.04 -3.54
C ASP A 203 35.51 -8.11 -3.84
N ASP A 204 35.02 -8.09 -5.08
CA ASP A 204 33.82 -7.34 -5.44
C ASP A 204 32.57 -7.91 -4.76
N ILE A 205 32.40 -9.23 -4.80
CA ILE A 205 31.29 -9.91 -4.13
C ILE A 205 31.38 -9.68 -2.61
N ARG A 206 32.58 -9.81 -2.02
CA ARG A 206 32.78 -9.52 -0.58
C ARG A 206 32.33 -8.11 -0.22
N ARG A 207 32.77 -7.09 -0.97
CA ARG A 207 32.38 -5.68 -0.73
C ARG A 207 30.86 -5.46 -0.87
N ARG A 208 30.22 -6.09 -1.87
CA ARG A 208 28.77 -5.98 -2.08
C ARG A 208 27.96 -6.63 -0.96
N LEU A 209 28.47 -7.70 -0.35
CA LEU A 209 27.78 -8.42 0.72
C LEU A 209 28.06 -7.89 2.12
N HIS A 210 29.22 -7.26 2.32
CA HIS A 210 29.62 -6.69 3.60
C HIS A 210 28.91 -5.34 3.87
N ARG A 211 27.59 -5.40 4.09
CA ARG A 211 26.71 -4.23 4.27
C ARG A 211 25.95 -4.20 5.59
N THR A 212 25.91 -5.31 6.32
CA THR A 212 25.13 -5.47 7.55
C THR A 212 26.02 -5.94 8.71
N PRO A 213 26.80 -5.04 9.33
CA PRO A 213 27.63 -5.37 10.49
C PRO A 213 26.78 -6.06 11.57
N GLY A 214 27.26 -7.17 12.14
CA GLY A 214 26.51 -7.95 13.14
C GLY A 214 25.55 -9.03 12.60
N ARG A 215 25.25 -9.03 11.29
CA ARG A 215 24.56 -10.13 10.57
C ARG A 215 25.27 -10.44 9.25
N ASP A 216 26.55 -10.81 9.36
CA ASP A 216 27.40 -10.98 8.17
C ASP A 216 27.08 -12.28 7.42
N VAL A 217 26.50 -12.13 6.23
CA VAL A 217 26.17 -13.24 5.32
C VAL A 217 27.41 -13.99 4.86
N LEU A 218 28.58 -13.34 4.84
CA LEU A 218 29.85 -13.95 4.46
C LEU A 218 30.30 -15.03 5.45
N ASN A 219 29.86 -14.97 6.71
CA ASN A 219 30.16 -16.02 7.68
C ASN A 219 29.28 -17.24 7.43
N VAL A 220 27.99 -17.05 7.18
CA VAL A 220 27.05 -18.15 6.90
C VAL A 220 27.42 -18.89 5.63
N LEU A 221 27.79 -18.15 4.58
CA LEU A 221 28.26 -18.69 3.29
C LEU A 221 29.46 -19.65 3.40
N LYS A 222 30.22 -19.61 4.50
CA LYS A 222 31.39 -20.47 4.73
C LYS A 222 31.06 -21.70 5.59
N MET A 223 29.86 -21.80 6.14
CA MET A 223 29.53 -22.80 7.14
C MET A 223 28.60 -23.89 6.62
N PHE A 224 27.48 -23.53 5.99
CA PHE A 224 26.44 -24.49 5.56
C PHE A 224 25.48 -23.88 4.52
N TYR A 225 24.54 -24.67 4.01
CA TYR A 225 23.47 -24.19 3.11
C TYR A 225 22.56 -23.17 3.78
N SER A 226 22.25 -22.09 3.08
CA SER A 226 21.24 -21.14 3.54
C SER A 226 20.64 -20.45 2.33
N TRP A 227 19.30 -20.50 2.23
CA TRP A 227 18.54 -19.80 1.19
C TRP A 227 18.97 -18.32 1.01
N ASP A 228 18.90 -17.53 2.09
CA ASP A 228 19.26 -16.11 2.09
C ASP A 228 20.71 -15.88 1.63
N SER A 229 21.60 -16.76 2.08
CA SER A 229 23.04 -16.61 1.88
C SER A 229 23.41 -16.95 0.43
N ALA A 230 22.92 -18.07 -0.09
CA ALA A 230 23.10 -18.47 -1.48
C ALA A 230 22.48 -17.46 -2.44
N THR A 231 21.27 -16.97 -2.14
CA THR A 231 20.60 -15.92 -2.93
C THR A 231 21.42 -14.65 -2.93
N SER A 232 21.91 -14.20 -1.77
CA SER A 232 22.81 -13.05 -1.67
C SER A 232 24.08 -13.23 -2.52
N PHE A 233 24.69 -14.41 -2.48
CA PHE A 233 25.87 -14.71 -3.30
C PHE A 233 25.58 -14.62 -4.80
N VAL A 234 24.50 -15.25 -5.27
CA VAL A 234 24.12 -15.24 -6.69
C VAL A 234 23.77 -13.83 -7.16
N THR A 235 23.01 -13.06 -6.39
CA THR A 235 22.64 -11.68 -6.74
C THR A 235 23.86 -10.78 -6.76
N ALA A 236 24.77 -10.91 -5.79
CA ALA A 236 26.02 -10.15 -5.76
C ALA A 236 26.95 -10.48 -6.93
N ARG A 237 27.08 -11.77 -7.28
CA ARG A 237 27.87 -12.23 -8.44
C ARG A 237 27.33 -11.68 -9.76
N ARG A 238 26.01 -11.55 -9.87
CA ARG A 238 25.31 -10.95 -11.03
C ARG A 238 25.17 -9.43 -10.94
N ARG A 239 25.71 -8.82 -9.88
CA ARG A 239 25.64 -7.38 -9.59
C ARG A 239 24.22 -6.81 -9.51
N LEU A 240 23.26 -7.64 -9.13
CA LEU A 240 21.87 -7.22 -8.92
C LEU A 240 21.72 -6.42 -7.62
N LEU A 241 20.64 -5.64 -7.57
CA LEU A 241 20.26 -4.75 -6.48
C LEU A 241 18.91 -5.18 -5.88
N HIS A 242 18.63 -4.64 -4.70
CA HIS A 242 17.40 -4.88 -3.94
C HIS A 242 16.79 -3.54 -3.51
N ARG A 243 15.55 -3.26 -3.89
CA ARG A 243 14.84 -2.00 -3.59
C ARG A 243 14.11 -2.11 -2.25
N ARG A 244 14.37 -1.22 -1.29
CA ARG A 244 13.55 -1.18 -0.07
C ARG A 244 12.17 -0.57 -0.35
N THR A 245 11.12 -1.10 0.28
CA THR A 245 9.83 -0.41 0.33
C THR A 245 9.96 0.85 1.18
N GLU A 246 9.25 1.92 0.80
CA GLU A 246 9.21 3.15 1.58
C GLU A 246 7.76 3.67 1.63
N PRO A 247 7.10 3.65 2.81
CA PRO A 247 7.58 3.18 4.12
C PRO A 247 7.86 1.66 4.20
N LYS A 248 8.43 1.19 5.33
CA LYS A 248 8.61 -0.25 5.60
C LYS A 248 7.29 -1.02 5.45
N ALA A 249 7.29 -2.16 4.77
CA ALA A 249 6.08 -2.93 4.49
C ALA A 249 5.87 -4.11 5.45
N VAL A 250 6.96 -4.66 6.00
CA VAL A 250 6.98 -5.89 6.79
C VAL A 250 7.83 -5.70 8.04
N VAL A 251 7.45 -6.39 9.11
CA VAL A 251 8.25 -6.55 10.33
C VAL A 251 8.55 -8.02 10.55
N ASN A 252 9.79 -8.37 10.87
CA ASN A 252 10.13 -9.72 11.28
C ASN A 252 9.78 -9.92 12.75
N THR A 253 8.99 -10.96 13.02
CA THR A 253 8.42 -11.31 14.33
C THR A 253 8.98 -12.60 14.89
N GLY A 254 10.13 -13.04 14.39
CA GLY A 254 10.75 -14.32 14.72
C GLY A 254 11.29 -14.41 16.15
N ILE A 255 11.22 -13.33 16.95
CA ILE A 255 11.53 -13.35 18.40
C ILE A 255 10.46 -14.18 19.10
N ILE A 256 10.78 -15.43 19.43
CA ILE A 256 9.84 -16.38 20.04
C ILE A 256 10.58 -17.22 21.07
N GLU A 257 10.10 -17.23 22.30
CA GLU A 257 10.70 -18.04 23.34
C GLU A 257 10.65 -19.54 23.00
N GLY A 258 11.81 -20.20 23.04
CA GLY A 258 11.93 -21.66 22.89
C GLY A 258 11.71 -22.22 21.48
N ILE A 259 11.46 -21.40 20.44
CA ILE A 259 11.20 -21.88 19.07
C ILE A 259 12.13 -21.17 18.06
N GLY A 260 12.80 -21.94 17.21
CA GLY A 260 13.63 -21.43 16.12
C GLY A 260 15.01 -20.91 16.54
N HIS A 261 15.56 -19.94 15.79
CA HIS A 261 16.91 -19.40 15.99
C HIS A 261 16.98 -18.18 16.91
N PHE A 262 15.85 -17.50 17.14
CA PHE A 262 15.77 -16.23 17.86
C PHE A 262 15.01 -16.41 19.18
N THR A 263 15.51 -17.31 20.03
CA THR A 263 14.79 -17.87 21.17
C THR A 263 14.67 -16.97 22.39
N GLN A 264 15.31 -15.81 22.39
CA GLN A 264 15.31 -14.88 23.52
C GLN A 264 15.36 -13.44 23.00
N ASP A 265 14.39 -12.64 23.45
CA ASP A 265 14.38 -11.22 23.19
C ASP A 265 15.63 -10.54 23.77
N SER A 266 16.31 -9.75 22.95
CA SER A 266 17.52 -9.05 23.33
C SER A 266 17.71 -7.81 22.48
N GLN A 267 18.45 -6.84 23.03
CA GLN A 267 18.78 -5.60 22.31
C GLN A 267 19.47 -5.87 20.97
N ARG A 268 20.23 -6.98 20.85
CA ARG A 268 20.86 -7.41 19.60
C ARG A 268 19.84 -7.69 18.50
N LEU A 269 18.73 -8.37 18.81
CA LEU A 269 17.68 -8.68 17.84
C LEU A 269 16.84 -7.45 17.48
N ARG A 270 16.64 -6.56 18.45
CA ARG A 270 15.86 -5.32 18.27
C ARG A 270 16.59 -4.24 17.47
N ASN A 271 17.92 -4.21 17.51
CA ASN A 271 18.72 -3.22 16.81
C ASN A 271 19.03 -3.62 15.35
N PRO A 272 19.39 -2.64 14.48
CA PRO A 272 19.99 -2.93 13.19
C PRO A 272 21.18 -3.91 13.31
N PRO A 273 21.33 -4.86 12.37
CA PRO A 273 20.60 -5.01 11.12
C PRO A 273 19.38 -5.96 11.21
N LEU A 274 18.95 -6.34 12.41
CA LEU A 274 17.86 -7.31 12.60
C LEU A 274 16.50 -6.62 12.74
N ASN A 275 16.40 -5.52 13.50
CA ASN A 275 15.16 -4.72 13.65
C ASN A 275 13.90 -5.56 13.96
N MET A 276 14.07 -6.68 14.66
CA MET A 276 12.98 -7.59 14.96
C MET A 276 12.14 -7.04 16.12
N ILE A 277 10.86 -7.39 16.11
CA ILE A 277 9.91 -7.07 17.18
C ILE A 277 9.13 -8.32 17.57
N THR A 278 8.38 -8.28 18.68
CA THR A 278 7.48 -9.39 19.03
C THR A 278 6.23 -9.37 18.14
N LEU A 279 5.52 -10.50 18.10
CA LEU A 279 4.27 -10.59 17.35
C LEU A 279 3.17 -9.67 17.92
N GLU A 280 3.15 -9.47 19.24
CA GLU A 280 2.25 -8.53 19.91
C GLU A 280 2.54 -7.09 19.50
N GLU A 281 3.82 -6.67 19.53
CA GLU A 281 4.25 -5.35 19.06
C GLU A 281 3.88 -5.13 17.59
N ALA A 282 3.96 -6.17 16.74
CA ALA A 282 3.58 -6.07 15.34
C ALA A 282 2.08 -5.75 15.16
N TRP A 283 1.21 -6.35 15.97
CA TRP A 283 -0.22 -6.00 15.99
C TRP A 283 -0.46 -4.59 16.53
N ASP A 284 0.27 -4.16 17.55
CA ASP A 284 0.23 -2.78 18.03
C ASP A 284 0.66 -1.76 16.96
N HIS A 285 1.48 -2.18 16.00
CA HIS A 285 1.90 -1.37 14.87
C HIS A 285 0.96 -1.45 13.67
N TYR A 286 0.03 -2.41 13.63
CA TYR A 286 -0.76 -2.71 12.43
C TYR A 286 -1.61 -1.50 11.99
N ASP A 287 -2.42 -0.92 12.89
CA ASP A 287 -3.30 0.21 12.58
C ASP A 287 -2.70 1.57 13.01
N LYS A 288 -1.40 1.63 13.34
CA LYS A 288 -0.78 2.89 13.73
C LYS A 288 -0.63 3.79 12.48
N PRO A 289 -1.24 4.98 12.48
CA PRO A 289 -1.10 5.92 11.38
C PRO A 289 0.37 6.27 11.20
N LEU A 290 0.79 6.35 9.94
CA LEU A 290 2.18 6.62 9.57
C LEU A 290 2.61 8.06 9.89
N TYR A 291 1.64 8.97 9.87
CA TYR A 291 1.85 10.40 10.04
C TYR A 291 0.84 10.94 11.06
N HIS A 292 1.25 11.94 11.82
CA HIS A 292 0.38 12.72 12.69
C HIS A 292 0.50 14.19 12.33
N ARG A 293 -0.62 14.89 12.13
CA ARG A 293 -0.64 16.33 11.85
C ARG A 293 -1.71 17.03 12.68
N SER A 294 -1.45 18.24 13.13
CA SER A 294 -2.43 18.95 13.95
C SER A 294 -3.69 19.33 13.18
N ILE A 295 -3.61 19.55 11.87
CA ILE A 295 -4.73 19.99 11.04
C ILE A 295 -4.89 19.11 9.79
N LEU A 296 -6.11 18.61 9.57
CA LEU A 296 -6.56 18.04 8.31
C LEU A 296 -7.64 18.95 7.70
N ILE A 297 -7.51 19.29 6.42
CA ILE A 297 -8.52 20.04 5.66
C ILE A 297 -9.07 19.15 4.55
N ILE A 298 -10.39 18.92 4.56
CA ILE A 298 -11.10 18.14 3.54
C ILE A 298 -12.21 18.97 2.89
N GLY A 299 -12.86 18.43 1.87
CA GLY A 299 -13.99 19.09 1.21
C GLY A 299 -14.13 18.62 -0.23
N HIS A 300 -14.82 19.40 -1.06
CA HIS A 300 -14.94 19.13 -2.50
C HIS A 300 -13.74 19.72 -3.27
N PRO A 301 -13.25 19.14 -4.40
CA PRO A 301 -12.10 19.64 -5.19
C PRO A 301 -12.23 21.10 -5.68
N ARG A 302 -13.44 21.65 -5.67
CA ARG A 302 -13.74 23.06 -6.02
C ARG A 302 -14.40 23.85 -4.86
N GLY A 303 -14.34 23.29 -3.64
CA GLY A 303 -15.00 23.78 -2.43
C GLY A 303 -14.10 24.58 -1.47
N GLY A 304 -12.82 24.77 -1.78
CA GLY A 304 -11.97 25.73 -1.07
C GLY A 304 -10.83 25.17 -0.24
N THR A 305 -10.52 23.87 -0.29
CA THR A 305 -9.40 23.26 0.48
C THR A 305 -8.06 23.98 0.30
N MET A 306 -7.70 24.34 -0.95
CA MET A 306 -6.49 25.12 -1.22
C MET A 306 -6.57 26.56 -0.68
N PHE A 307 -7.74 27.18 -0.76
CA PHE A 307 -7.95 28.54 -0.24
C PHE A 307 -7.74 28.56 1.27
N THR A 308 -8.35 27.62 2.00
CA THR A 308 -8.18 27.45 3.45
C THR A 308 -6.72 27.17 3.82
N ALA A 309 -6.03 26.29 3.09
CA ALA A 309 -4.61 26.02 3.33
C ALA A 309 -3.74 27.29 3.18
N LYS A 310 -4.02 28.12 2.17
CA LYS A 310 -3.32 29.41 1.99
C LYS A 310 -3.65 30.43 3.08
N MET A 311 -4.90 30.52 3.55
CA MET A 311 -5.27 31.40 4.65
C MET A 311 -4.55 31.01 5.95
N LEU A 312 -4.53 29.72 6.28
CA LEU A 312 -3.76 29.23 7.44
C LEU A 312 -2.25 29.47 7.26
N GLY A 313 -1.74 29.37 6.03
CA GLY A 313 -0.37 29.77 5.69
C GLY A 313 -0.06 31.23 6.01
N GLN A 314 -0.99 32.15 5.74
CA GLN A 314 -0.83 33.56 6.12
C GLN A 314 -0.80 33.76 7.64
N MET A 315 -1.42 32.85 8.40
CA MET A 315 -1.41 32.81 9.87
C MET A 315 -0.20 32.04 10.44
N GLY A 316 0.75 31.65 9.59
CA GLY A 316 1.99 30.98 10.00
C GLY A 316 1.92 29.45 10.07
N PHE A 317 0.82 28.81 9.68
CA PHE A 317 0.75 27.34 9.63
C PHE A 317 1.36 26.78 8.34
N ASP A 318 2.17 25.73 8.43
CA ASP A 318 2.62 24.97 7.27
C ASP A 318 1.61 23.86 6.91
N ILE A 319 0.63 24.23 6.08
CA ILE A 319 -0.37 23.31 5.55
C ILE A 319 -0.01 22.94 4.10
N GLY A 320 0.31 21.66 3.87
CA GLY A 320 0.57 21.18 2.53
C GLY A 320 -0.71 20.78 1.80
N HIS A 321 -0.97 21.37 0.62
CA HIS A 321 -2.08 20.97 -0.25
C HIS A 321 -1.64 19.84 -1.18
N GLU A 322 -2.15 18.64 -0.93
CA GLU A 322 -1.74 17.36 -1.56
C GLU A 322 -0.24 17.04 -1.38
N ARG A 323 0.46 17.74 -0.49
CA ARG A 323 1.86 17.54 -0.13
C ARG A 323 2.01 17.61 1.38
N ASN A 324 3.11 17.12 1.91
CA ASN A 324 3.32 17.11 3.35
C ASN A 324 3.71 18.49 3.89
N GLY A 325 2.86 19.10 4.74
CA GLY A 325 3.21 20.26 5.56
C GLY A 325 3.45 19.84 7.02
N ALA A 326 4.25 20.60 7.76
CA ALA A 326 4.60 20.29 9.15
C ALA A 326 3.39 20.37 10.10
N ASP A 327 2.49 21.33 9.89
CA ASP A 327 1.33 21.56 10.75
C ASP A 327 0.09 20.81 10.26
N GLY A 328 -0.03 20.58 8.94
CA GLY A 328 -1.24 20.02 8.39
C GLY A 328 -1.19 19.57 6.94
N PHE A 329 -2.27 18.91 6.54
CA PHE A 329 -2.49 18.39 5.20
C PHE A 329 -3.86 18.82 4.69
N ALA A 330 -3.94 19.30 3.45
CA ALA A 330 -5.18 19.67 2.80
C ALA A 330 -5.40 18.79 1.57
N SER A 331 -6.47 18.00 1.58
CA SER A 331 -6.83 17.14 0.47
C SER A 331 -8.31 16.82 0.45
N TRP A 332 -8.95 17.07 -0.68
CA TRP A 332 -10.34 16.67 -0.89
C TRP A 332 -10.47 15.14 -1.04
N MET A 333 -9.41 14.45 -1.45
CA MET A 333 -9.42 12.98 -1.63
C MET A 333 -9.47 12.25 -0.29
N LEU A 334 -8.98 12.89 0.79
CA LEU A 334 -9.07 12.38 2.16
C LEU A 334 -10.46 12.51 2.77
N THR A 335 -11.49 12.92 2.02
CA THR A 335 -12.89 12.78 2.44
C THR A 335 -13.33 11.29 2.51
N VAL A 336 -12.67 10.42 1.76
CA VAL A 336 -12.99 8.99 1.67
C VAL A 336 -11.80 8.13 2.10
N ASP A 337 -12.09 6.93 2.59
CA ASP A 337 -11.07 5.93 2.94
C ASP A 337 -10.90 4.95 1.77
N THR A 338 -10.04 5.32 0.83
CA THR A 338 -9.80 4.59 -0.42
C THR A 338 -8.34 4.77 -0.85
N GLN A 339 -7.81 3.80 -1.59
CA GLN A 339 -6.43 3.80 -2.08
C GLN A 339 -6.29 4.34 -3.52
N ASN A 340 -7.42 4.63 -4.18
CA ASN A 340 -7.47 5.01 -5.60
C ASN A 340 -7.47 6.54 -5.82
N ALA A 341 -6.84 7.29 -4.91
CA ALA A 341 -6.82 8.76 -4.96
C ALA A 341 -6.05 9.25 -6.22
N PRO A 342 -6.71 9.97 -7.16
CA PRO A 342 -6.16 10.25 -8.49
C PRO A 342 -4.97 11.23 -8.50
N TYR A 343 -4.77 11.99 -7.42
CA TYR A 343 -3.74 13.03 -7.33
C TYR A 343 -2.91 12.92 -6.05
N ALA A 344 -2.78 11.72 -5.49
CA ALA A 344 -1.97 11.50 -4.30
C ALA A 344 -0.48 11.73 -4.61
N MET A 345 0.05 12.91 -4.26
CA MET A 345 1.47 13.25 -4.45
C MET A 345 2.34 12.94 -3.22
N HIS A 346 1.74 12.37 -2.16
CA HIS A 346 2.41 11.98 -0.92
C HIS A 346 1.70 10.78 -0.30
N PRO A 347 2.39 9.88 0.42
CA PRO A 347 1.77 8.72 1.08
C PRO A 347 0.59 9.07 2.01
N ILE A 348 0.58 10.27 2.60
CA ILE A 348 -0.58 10.77 3.37
C ILE A 348 -1.86 10.81 2.52
N ALA A 349 -1.78 11.28 1.27
CA ALA A 349 -2.94 11.42 0.39
C ALA A 349 -3.36 10.09 -0.27
N GLU A 350 -2.51 9.07 -0.24
CA GLU A 350 -2.81 7.76 -0.83
C GLU A 350 -3.89 7.01 -0.06
N ASN A 351 -3.93 7.17 1.27
CA ASN A 351 -4.90 6.51 2.12
C ASN A 351 -5.06 7.31 3.42
N ARG A 352 -6.30 7.68 3.77
CA ARG A 352 -6.59 8.44 5.00
C ARG A 352 -6.06 7.77 6.28
N ARG A 353 -6.01 6.44 6.33
CA ARG A 353 -5.45 5.69 7.49
C ARG A 353 -3.97 5.95 7.71
N ASN A 354 -3.26 6.44 6.69
CA ASN A 354 -1.86 6.84 6.87
C ASN A 354 -1.73 8.09 7.76
N LEU A 355 -2.81 8.84 8.02
CA LEU A 355 -2.78 10.08 8.75
C LEU A 355 -3.66 10.02 10.01
N GLN A 356 -3.08 10.39 11.15
CA GLN A 356 -3.80 10.86 12.32
C GLN A 356 -3.86 12.37 12.31
N TRP A 357 -4.96 12.93 12.80
CA TRP A 357 -5.09 14.37 12.97
C TRP A 357 -5.77 14.75 14.28
N ASP A 358 -5.47 15.95 14.76
CA ASP A 358 -6.09 16.51 15.96
C ASP A 358 -7.33 17.34 15.65
N ASN A 359 -7.32 18.09 14.54
CA ASN A 359 -8.39 19.00 14.15
C ASN A 359 -8.77 18.80 12.68
N LEU A 360 -10.07 18.66 12.42
CA LEU A 360 -10.64 18.52 11.09
C LEU A 360 -11.40 19.79 10.67
N ILE A 361 -10.95 20.41 9.57
CA ILE A 361 -11.54 21.62 9.03
C ILE A 361 -12.25 21.31 7.69
N LEU A 362 -13.50 21.77 7.58
CA LEU A 362 -14.32 21.66 6.38
C LEU A 362 -14.70 23.06 5.86
N PRO A 363 -13.96 23.61 4.87
CA PRO A 363 -14.46 24.73 4.08
C PRO A 363 -15.69 24.33 3.25
N THR A 364 -16.65 25.23 3.22
CA THR A 364 -17.86 25.12 2.40
C THR A 364 -17.95 26.30 1.45
N ARG A 365 -18.67 26.08 0.35
CA ARG A 365 -18.83 27.07 -0.73
C ARG A 365 -20.29 27.13 -1.15
N ASP A 366 -20.77 28.30 -1.52
CA ASP A 366 -22.09 28.47 -2.10
C ASP A 366 -22.25 27.55 -3.32
N ILE A 367 -23.33 26.76 -3.34
CA ILE A 367 -23.50 25.71 -4.34
C ILE A 367 -23.70 26.29 -5.74
N ALA A 368 -24.37 27.44 -5.87
CA ALA A 368 -24.56 28.12 -7.14
C ALA A 368 -23.25 28.72 -7.65
N ALA A 369 -22.40 29.24 -6.77
CA ALA A 369 -21.06 29.68 -7.12
C ALA A 369 -20.10 28.52 -7.45
N ALA A 370 -20.30 27.35 -6.85
CA ALA A 370 -19.47 26.17 -7.02
C ALA A 370 -19.81 25.40 -8.31
N ALA A 371 -21.09 25.20 -8.64
CA ALA A 371 -21.57 24.33 -9.72
C ALA A 371 -20.89 24.59 -11.07
N PRO A 372 -20.74 25.84 -11.58
CA PRO A 372 -20.05 26.09 -12.86
C PRO A 372 -18.59 25.64 -12.85
N SER A 373 -17.93 25.74 -11.68
CA SER A 373 -16.54 25.29 -11.53
C SER A 373 -16.43 23.77 -11.49
N VAL A 374 -17.47 23.07 -11.04
CA VAL A 374 -17.52 21.61 -10.97
C VAL A 374 -17.90 21.01 -12.33
N MET A 375 -18.83 21.60 -13.06
CA MET A 375 -19.13 21.25 -14.46
C MET A 375 -17.84 21.27 -15.31
N ARG A 376 -17.06 22.35 -15.19
CA ARG A 376 -15.73 22.43 -15.83
C ARG A 376 -14.76 21.34 -15.35
N GLU A 377 -14.76 21.01 -14.06
CA GLU A 377 -13.93 19.93 -13.52
C GLU A 377 -14.35 18.56 -14.08
N ASN A 378 -15.65 18.30 -14.23
CA ASN A 378 -16.19 17.07 -14.80
C ASN A 378 -15.65 16.83 -16.21
N CYS A 379 -15.67 17.88 -17.05
CA CYS A 379 -15.21 17.80 -18.43
C CYS A 379 -13.68 17.71 -18.58
N TYR A 380 -12.93 18.49 -17.79
CA TYR A 380 -11.50 18.71 -18.06
C TYR A 380 -10.56 18.04 -17.04
N ALA A 381 -11.09 17.35 -16.03
CA ALA A 381 -10.32 16.51 -15.11
C ALA A 381 -10.96 15.11 -14.97
N PRO A 382 -10.89 14.25 -16.01
CA PRO A 382 -11.51 12.92 -15.96
C PRO A 382 -11.14 12.06 -14.73
N PRO A 383 -9.88 12.04 -14.25
CA PRO A 383 -9.55 11.31 -13.02
C PRO A 383 -10.29 11.83 -11.78
N SER A 384 -10.48 13.15 -11.68
CA SER A 384 -11.26 13.80 -10.61
C SER A 384 -12.74 13.42 -10.69
N TYR A 385 -13.32 13.40 -11.89
CA TYR A 385 -14.71 13.00 -12.10
C TYR A 385 -14.95 11.53 -11.78
N GLN A 386 -14.13 10.66 -12.35
CA GLN A 386 -14.21 9.21 -12.18
C GLN A 386 -14.12 8.81 -10.71
N PHE A 387 -13.16 9.37 -9.99
CA PHE A 387 -13.00 9.12 -8.56
C PHE A 387 -14.21 9.55 -7.73
N ARG A 388 -14.76 10.74 -7.99
CA ARG A 388 -15.98 11.20 -7.30
C ARG A 388 -17.17 10.32 -7.60
N ARG A 389 -17.37 9.95 -8.87
CA ARG A 389 -18.44 9.07 -9.33
C ARG A 389 -18.40 7.73 -8.61
N ASP A 390 -17.23 7.08 -8.58
CA ASP A 390 -17.07 5.73 -8.03
C ASP A 390 -17.33 5.70 -6.52
N GLU A 391 -16.82 6.68 -5.77
CA GLU A 391 -17.01 6.72 -4.32
C GLU A 391 -18.43 7.15 -3.93
N ILE A 392 -19.06 8.06 -4.68
CA ILE A 392 -20.48 8.40 -4.50
C ILE A 392 -21.36 7.17 -4.79
N ARG A 393 -21.10 6.46 -5.90
CA ARG A 393 -21.82 5.24 -6.26
C ARG A 393 -21.68 4.16 -5.19
N LYS A 394 -20.47 3.96 -4.69
CA LYS A 394 -20.18 2.99 -3.61
C LYS A 394 -20.95 3.28 -2.34
N LYS A 395 -21.10 4.56 -1.95
CA LYS A 395 -21.74 4.94 -0.68
C LYS A 395 -23.25 5.12 -0.77
N PHE A 396 -23.72 5.76 -1.85
CA PHE A 396 -25.12 6.17 -1.97
C PHE A 396 -25.90 5.37 -3.02
N GLY A 397 -25.24 4.47 -3.76
CA GLY A 397 -25.88 3.72 -4.85
C GLY A 397 -26.26 4.57 -6.07
N LEU A 398 -25.79 5.83 -6.13
CA LEU A 398 -26.04 6.77 -7.22
C LEU A 398 -24.84 6.81 -8.17
N ASP A 399 -25.03 6.45 -9.43
CA ASP A 399 -24.04 6.76 -10.47
C ASP A 399 -24.31 8.16 -11.02
N LEU A 400 -23.29 9.03 -11.06
CA LEU A 400 -23.44 10.37 -11.62
C LEU A 400 -23.79 10.31 -13.11
N ASP A 401 -23.36 9.28 -13.84
CA ASP A 401 -23.66 9.18 -15.27
C ASP A 401 -25.12 8.85 -15.58
N ASP A 402 -25.91 8.43 -14.60
CA ASP A 402 -27.36 8.22 -14.73
C ASP A 402 -28.14 9.55 -14.72
N LEU A 403 -27.49 10.67 -14.38
CA LEU A 403 -28.10 12.01 -14.37
C LEU A 403 -28.11 12.64 -15.76
N SER A 404 -29.15 13.45 -16.00
CA SER A 404 -29.59 13.85 -17.34
C SER A 404 -28.63 14.80 -18.04
N ASN A 405 -27.93 15.64 -17.28
CA ASN A 405 -27.05 16.68 -17.78
C ASN A 405 -25.89 16.96 -16.81
N ASP A 406 -24.87 17.69 -17.28
CA ASP A 406 -23.68 17.98 -16.49
C ASP A 406 -23.95 18.90 -15.28
N PHE A 407 -25.00 19.73 -15.34
CA PHE A 407 -25.40 20.55 -14.20
C PHE A 407 -25.91 19.69 -13.04
N GLU A 408 -26.83 18.75 -13.30
CA GLU A 408 -27.28 17.76 -12.32
C GLU A 408 -26.10 16.96 -11.73
N ARG A 409 -25.17 16.51 -12.58
CA ARG A 409 -23.95 15.79 -12.16
C ARG A 409 -23.08 16.62 -11.24
N ALA A 410 -22.91 17.90 -11.56
CA ALA A 410 -22.13 18.82 -10.74
C ALA A 410 -22.79 19.08 -9.38
N VAL A 411 -24.11 19.31 -9.35
CA VAL A 411 -24.88 19.50 -8.11
C VAL A 411 -24.81 18.24 -7.24
N ALA A 412 -25.13 17.08 -7.80
CA ALA A 412 -25.06 15.78 -7.11
C ALA A 412 -23.65 15.53 -6.56
N SER A 413 -22.62 15.77 -7.36
CA SER A 413 -21.25 15.60 -6.90
C SER A 413 -20.89 16.51 -5.72
N ILE A 414 -21.41 17.74 -5.66
CA ILE A 414 -21.14 18.65 -4.54
C ILE A 414 -21.84 18.13 -3.28
N VAL A 415 -23.16 17.92 -3.35
CA VAL A 415 -23.96 17.58 -2.16
C VAL A 415 -23.57 16.25 -1.54
N TYR A 416 -23.42 15.19 -2.36
CA TYR A 416 -23.05 13.87 -1.84
C TYR A 416 -21.62 13.80 -1.32
N TRP A 417 -20.67 14.50 -1.94
CA TRP A 417 -19.31 14.57 -1.42
C TRP A 417 -19.25 15.31 -0.08
N MET A 418 -20.00 16.41 0.02
CA MET A 418 -20.03 17.22 1.24
C MET A 418 -20.79 16.52 2.36
N ARG A 419 -21.76 15.63 2.06
CA ARG A 419 -22.30 14.67 3.05
C ARG A 419 -21.20 13.78 3.62
N MET A 420 -20.41 13.14 2.76
CA MET A 420 -19.30 12.29 3.21
C MET A 420 -18.32 13.05 4.08
N ALA A 421 -17.96 14.28 3.69
CA ALA A 421 -17.06 15.12 4.46
C ALA A 421 -17.66 15.53 5.81
N TYR A 422 -18.96 15.85 5.85
CA TYR A 422 -19.63 16.26 7.08
C TYR A 422 -19.85 15.10 8.06
N GLU A 423 -20.08 13.88 7.56
CA GLU A 423 -20.17 12.67 8.40
C GLU A 423 -18.87 12.37 9.18
N MET A 424 -17.73 12.92 8.74
CA MET A 424 -16.47 12.85 9.49
C MET A 424 -16.45 13.75 10.73
N LYS A 425 -17.54 14.49 11.00
CA LYS A 425 -17.72 15.37 12.17
C LYS A 425 -16.59 16.40 12.30
N PRO A 426 -16.44 17.31 11.32
CA PRO A 426 -15.41 18.35 11.37
C PRO A 426 -15.53 19.23 12.61
N ASP A 427 -14.39 19.56 13.21
CA ASP A 427 -14.27 20.44 14.37
C ASP A 427 -14.53 21.92 14.01
N LEU A 428 -14.26 22.28 12.75
CA LEU A 428 -14.61 23.58 12.18
C LEU A 428 -15.28 23.40 10.82
N VAL A 429 -16.45 24.03 10.67
CA VAL A 429 -17.12 24.25 9.39
C VAL A 429 -17.27 25.76 9.19
N PHE A 430 -16.88 26.26 8.02
CA PHE A 430 -17.03 27.68 7.70
C PHE A 430 -17.29 27.90 6.20
N ARG A 431 -17.91 29.03 5.88
CA ARG A 431 -18.13 29.49 4.51
C ARG A 431 -16.95 30.32 4.03
N ILE A 432 -16.39 29.96 2.88
CA ILE A 432 -15.19 30.64 2.37
C ILE A 432 -15.47 32.07 1.89
N GLU A 433 -16.72 32.39 1.57
CA GLU A 433 -17.13 33.67 1.02
C GLU A 433 -17.21 34.78 2.07
N ASP A 434 -17.77 34.45 3.24
CA ASP A 434 -18.23 35.45 4.20
C ASP A 434 -18.01 35.08 5.67
N GLN A 435 -17.27 33.99 5.94
CA GLN A 435 -16.89 33.61 7.30
C GLN A 435 -15.37 33.37 7.49
N PRO A 436 -14.45 34.13 6.84
CA PRO A 436 -13.02 33.97 7.07
C PRO A 436 -12.61 34.21 8.53
N GLU A 437 -13.37 35.04 9.27
CA GLU A 437 -13.16 35.31 10.69
C GLU A 437 -13.33 34.07 11.56
N LYS A 438 -14.24 33.13 11.21
CA LYS A 438 -14.36 31.86 11.93
C LYS A 438 -13.09 31.02 11.85
N LEU A 439 -12.42 31.04 10.69
CA LEU A 439 -11.14 30.37 10.51
C LEU A 439 -10.04 31.07 11.31
N GLN A 440 -10.00 32.40 11.33
CA GLN A 440 -9.05 33.18 12.14
C GLN A 440 -9.20 32.86 13.63
N ASP A 441 -10.41 32.89 14.16
CA ASP A 441 -10.68 32.62 15.57
C ASP A 441 -10.35 31.18 15.96
N TYR A 442 -10.60 30.23 15.05
CA TYR A 442 -10.21 28.84 15.26
C TYR A 442 -8.69 28.67 15.24
N ALA A 443 -8.01 29.28 14.26
CA ALA A 443 -6.55 29.25 14.15
C ALA A 443 -5.87 29.89 15.37
N ALA A 444 -6.38 31.02 15.86
CA ALA A 444 -5.89 31.70 17.07
C ALA A 444 -6.05 30.84 18.34
N ARG A 445 -7.08 29.98 18.40
CA ARG A 445 -7.23 29.00 19.49
C ARG A 445 -6.19 27.88 19.43
N LEU A 446 -5.80 27.45 18.22
CA LEU A 446 -4.76 26.44 18.04
C LEU A 446 -3.35 27.01 18.26
N ARG A 447 -3.14 28.25 17.84
CA ARG A 447 -1.87 28.97 17.93
C ARG A 447 -2.13 30.45 18.18
N PRO A 448 -1.92 30.97 19.42
CA PRO A 448 -2.20 32.36 19.75
C PRO A 448 -1.51 33.39 18.85
N GLU A 449 -0.34 33.05 18.29
CA GLU A 449 0.41 33.89 17.34
C GLU A 449 -0.31 34.11 15.99
N ALA A 450 -1.33 33.30 15.68
CA ALA A 450 -2.18 33.48 14.51
C ALA A 450 -3.18 34.65 14.65
N ALA A 451 -3.34 35.21 15.86
CA ALA A 451 -4.28 36.29 16.13
C ALA A 451 -3.84 37.61 15.47
N GLY A 452 -4.82 38.41 15.01
CA GLY A 452 -4.58 39.77 14.51
C GLY A 452 -3.96 39.85 13.11
N VAL A 453 -3.79 38.73 12.40
CA VAL A 453 -3.31 38.70 11.02
C VAL A 453 -4.41 39.21 10.08
N THR A 454 -4.12 40.24 9.28
CA THR A 454 -4.99 40.68 8.19
C THR A 454 -4.85 39.72 7.02
N LEU A 455 -5.95 39.09 6.60
CA LEU A 455 -5.93 38.07 5.54
C LEU A 455 -6.21 38.66 4.16
N ASP A 456 -5.47 38.16 3.18
CA ASP A 456 -5.88 38.18 1.78
C ASP A 456 -6.93 37.09 1.54
N THR A 457 -8.17 37.52 1.30
CA THR A 457 -9.34 36.69 1.02
C THR A 457 -9.65 36.57 -0.48
N ASN A 458 -8.75 37.02 -1.36
CA ASN A 458 -8.96 36.91 -2.80
C ASN A 458 -9.13 35.44 -3.24
N PRO A 459 -10.07 35.14 -4.16
CA PRO A 459 -10.31 33.78 -4.62
C PRO A 459 -9.06 33.13 -5.21
N VAL A 460 -8.71 31.96 -4.69
CA VAL A 460 -7.59 31.15 -5.20
C VAL A 460 -8.10 30.18 -6.27
N ASN A 461 -7.38 30.07 -7.40
CA ASN A 461 -7.71 29.13 -8.50
C ASN A 461 -9.10 29.33 -9.13
N ALA A 462 -9.61 30.56 -9.18
CA ALA A 462 -10.83 30.89 -9.92
C ALA A 462 -10.72 30.47 -11.41
N ASN A 463 -9.55 30.71 -12.01
CA ASN A 463 -9.18 30.35 -13.38
C ASN A 463 -8.19 29.17 -13.40
N LYS A 464 -8.54 28.06 -12.75
CA LYS A 464 -7.73 26.82 -12.78
C LYS A 464 -7.40 26.43 -14.22
N LEU A 465 -6.12 26.18 -14.47
CA LEU A 465 -5.64 25.63 -15.74
C LEU A 465 -5.87 24.12 -15.76
N TYR A 466 -6.40 23.63 -16.88
CA TYR A 466 -6.53 22.21 -17.18
C TYR A 466 -5.60 21.90 -18.34
N LYS A 467 -4.54 21.13 -18.07
CA LYS A 467 -3.45 20.89 -19.03
C LYS A 467 -2.90 22.18 -19.66
N GLY A 468 -2.76 23.23 -18.84
CA GLY A 468 -2.23 24.53 -19.26
C GLY A 468 -3.25 25.49 -19.91
N VAL A 469 -4.53 25.10 -20.01
CA VAL A 469 -5.58 25.90 -20.68
C VAL A 469 -6.68 26.29 -19.69
N THR A 470 -7.17 27.53 -19.78
CA THR A 470 -8.35 27.99 -19.04
C THR A 470 -9.59 27.83 -19.93
N TYR A 471 -10.63 27.20 -19.38
CA TYR A 471 -11.94 27.10 -20.03
C TYR A 471 -12.95 28.03 -19.35
N PRO A 472 -13.85 28.68 -20.11
CA PRO A 472 -14.92 29.50 -19.55
C PRO A 472 -15.82 28.66 -18.65
N LYS A 473 -16.43 29.29 -17.65
CA LYS A 473 -17.43 28.63 -16.82
C LYS A 473 -18.75 28.57 -17.59
N PRO A 474 -19.49 27.45 -17.55
CA PRO A 474 -20.84 27.41 -18.07
C PRO A 474 -21.73 28.41 -17.32
N ASP A 475 -22.67 29.03 -18.03
CA ASP A 475 -23.76 29.78 -17.42
C ASP A 475 -24.82 28.80 -16.93
N ILE A 476 -25.45 29.11 -15.79
CA ILE A 476 -26.55 28.32 -15.21
C ILE A 476 -27.75 29.25 -15.14
N ASP A 477 -28.86 28.85 -15.75
CA ASP A 477 -30.10 29.61 -15.70
C ASP A 477 -30.86 29.27 -14.41
N PRO A 478 -31.56 30.23 -13.77
CA PRO A 478 -32.42 29.92 -12.62
C PRO A 478 -33.42 28.78 -12.88
N SER A 479 -33.89 28.59 -14.12
CA SER A 479 -34.77 27.49 -14.49
C SER A 479 -34.11 26.10 -14.41
N ASP A 480 -32.78 26.01 -14.50
CA ASP A 480 -32.05 24.75 -14.33
C ASP A 480 -32.20 24.21 -12.90
N TRP A 481 -32.20 25.09 -11.89
CA TRP A 481 -32.44 24.72 -10.49
C TRP A 481 -33.85 24.20 -10.26
N ALA A 482 -34.84 24.87 -10.87
CA ALA A 482 -36.24 24.45 -10.80
C ALA A 482 -36.49 23.11 -11.51
N ALA A 483 -35.67 22.77 -12.51
CA ALA A 483 -35.76 21.52 -13.27
C ALA A 483 -35.11 20.31 -12.57
N LEU A 484 -34.37 20.51 -11.47
CA LEU A 484 -33.74 19.41 -10.75
C LEU A 484 -34.77 18.35 -10.29
N PRO A 485 -34.41 17.05 -10.31
CA PRO A 485 -35.23 16.01 -9.72
C PRO A 485 -35.52 16.28 -8.24
N ASP A 486 -36.72 15.92 -7.75
CA ASP A 486 -37.11 16.19 -6.36
C ASP A 486 -36.16 15.58 -5.33
N SER A 487 -35.58 14.41 -5.64
CA SER A 487 -34.53 13.80 -4.83
C SER A 487 -33.31 14.72 -4.70
N LEU A 488 -32.84 15.31 -5.80
CA LEU A 488 -31.68 16.20 -5.79
C LEU A 488 -32.00 17.57 -5.17
N LYS A 489 -33.23 18.07 -5.35
CA LYS A 489 -33.71 19.27 -4.64
C LYS A 489 -33.64 19.09 -3.13
N ALA A 490 -34.06 17.95 -2.60
CA ALA A 490 -33.93 17.64 -1.18
C ALA A 490 -32.46 17.65 -0.70
N GLU A 491 -31.53 17.19 -1.54
CA GLU A 491 -30.09 17.25 -1.24
C GLU A 491 -29.53 18.68 -1.24
N VAL A 492 -30.00 19.53 -2.17
CA VAL A 492 -29.65 20.95 -2.21
C VAL A 492 -30.18 21.67 -0.98
N SER A 493 -31.44 21.43 -0.60
CA SER A 493 -32.01 21.97 0.63
C SER A 493 -31.19 21.53 1.85
N TRP A 494 -30.85 20.25 1.96
CA TRP A 494 -29.98 19.77 3.04
C TRP A 494 -28.63 20.50 3.07
N TYR A 495 -27.99 20.70 1.93
CA TYR A 495 -26.70 21.40 1.84
C TYR A 495 -26.83 22.85 2.33
N CYS A 496 -27.84 23.58 1.83
CA CYS A 496 -28.09 24.95 2.20
C CYS A 496 -28.45 25.09 3.68
N ASP A 497 -29.33 24.24 4.21
CA ASP A 497 -29.73 24.26 5.62
C ASP A 497 -28.55 23.91 6.54
N THR A 498 -27.74 22.90 6.17
CA THR A 498 -26.62 22.43 7.00
C THR A 498 -25.50 23.47 7.08
N PHE A 499 -25.21 24.17 5.98
CA PHE A 499 -24.10 25.13 5.89
C PHE A 499 -24.54 26.60 5.91
N GLY A 500 -25.84 26.84 6.03
CA GLY A 500 -26.45 28.17 6.17
C GLY A 500 -26.52 29.00 4.89
N TYR A 501 -26.43 28.38 3.71
CA TYR A 501 -26.54 29.10 2.42
C TYR A 501 -27.98 29.42 2.06
N ALA A 502 -28.19 30.46 1.26
CA ALA A 502 -29.49 30.68 0.62
C ALA A 502 -29.74 29.55 -0.40
N SER A 503 -30.97 29.04 -0.44
CA SER A 503 -31.35 28.03 -1.43
C SER A 503 -31.48 28.67 -2.81
N PRO A 504 -30.87 28.09 -3.87
CA PRO A 504 -31.09 28.52 -5.25
C PRO A 504 -32.37 27.90 -5.88
N LEU A 505 -33.10 27.08 -5.14
CA LEU A 505 -34.34 26.40 -5.57
C LEU A 505 -35.58 27.30 -5.60
#